data_AF-A0A3D3LCC6-F1
#
_entry.id   AF-A0A3D3LCC6-F1
#
_cell.length_a   1.000
_cell.length_b   1.000
_cell.length_c   1.000
_cell.angle_alpha   90.00
_cell.angle_beta   90.00
_cell.angle_gamma   90.00
#
_symmetry.space_group_name_H-M   'P 1'
#
loop_
_entity.id
_entity.type
_entity.pdbx_description
1 polymer ?
#
loop_
_entity_poly.entity_id
_entity_poly.type
_entity_poly.pdbx_seq_one_letter_code
_entity_poly.pdbx_strand_id
1 'polypeptide(L)'
;MTYAQWRVARFGAQANDPQIAGEDADPDFDGLDNLTEYALGRHPLQAETDAWATLDVAAGRLVLTYMRWMAAVDVEVTPEFCTDLTGWDAQGVVVEELGDDGIMKTLRATGPLPDLPGRQFGHLLITQ
;
A
#
# COMPACT_ATOMS: atom_id res chain seq x y z
N MET A 1 4.31 14.77 6.79
CA MET A 1 3.09 14.91 7.61
C MET A 1 2.87 13.57 8.29
N THR A 2 2.46 13.53 9.56
CA THR A 2 2.14 12.25 10.25
C THR A 2 0.71 11.79 9.96
N TYR A 3 0.38 10.52 10.21
CA TYR A 3 -0.99 10.02 10.03
C TYR A 3 -1.98 10.82 10.88
N ALA A 4 -1.63 11.13 12.13
CA ALA A 4 -2.48 11.93 13.01
C ALA A 4 -2.77 13.33 12.44
N GLN A 5 -1.79 13.97 11.80
CA GLN A 5 -1.97 15.26 11.13
C GLN A 5 -2.84 15.13 9.87
N TRP A 6 -2.58 14.09 9.07
CA TRP A 6 -3.36 13.79 7.87
C TRP A 6 -4.83 13.53 8.23
N ARG A 7 -5.08 12.74 9.27
CA ARG A 7 -6.42 12.41 9.77
C ARG A 7 -7.20 13.67 10.14
N VAL A 8 -6.59 14.58 10.91
CA VAL A 8 -7.24 15.86 11.25
C VAL A 8 -7.51 16.70 10.00
N ALA A 9 -6.58 16.71 9.03
CA ALA A 9 -6.73 17.47 7.80
C ALA A 9 -7.81 16.91 6.85
N ARG A 10 -7.96 15.59 6.76
CA ARG A 10 -8.93 14.93 5.86
C ARG A 10 -10.34 14.88 6.44
N PHE A 11 -10.48 14.59 7.73
CA PHE A 11 -11.79 14.33 8.35
C PHE A 11 -12.37 15.51 9.13
N GLY A 12 -11.56 16.51 9.48
CA GLY A 12 -12.01 17.69 10.21
C GLY A 12 -12.73 17.33 11.50
N ALA A 13 -14.01 17.66 11.60
CA ALA A 13 -14.83 17.39 12.79
C ALA A 13 -14.99 15.89 13.10
N GLN A 14 -14.86 15.02 12.09
CA GLN A 14 -15.00 13.56 12.23
C GLN A 14 -13.66 12.88 12.55
N ALA A 15 -12.55 13.62 12.70
CA ALA A 15 -11.21 13.05 12.91
C ALA A 15 -11.04 12.23 14.21
N ASN A 16 -12.01 12.31 15.13
CA ASN A 16 -12.03 11.54 16.38
C ASN A 16 -13.07 10.41 16.36
N ASP A 17 -13.83 10.24 15.27
CA ASP A 17 -14.76 9.13 15.11
C ASP A 17 -14.00 7.91 14.59
N PRO A 18 -13.80 6.86 15.39
CA PRO A 18 -13.02 5.70 14.96
C PRO A 18 -13.70 4.88 13.86
N GLN A 19 -15.02 5.03 13.66
CA GLN A 19 -15.74 4.33 12.59
C GLN A 19 -15.58 5.01 11.23
N ILE A 20 -15.08 6.25 11.22
CA ILE A 20 -14.92 7.05 10.00
C ILE A 20 -13.44 7.31 9.75
N ALA A 21 -12.71 7.74 10.78
CA ALA A 21 -11.32 8.20 10.70
C ALA A 21 -10.32 7.24 11.39
N GLY A 22 -10.79 6.09 11.90
CA GLY A 22 -9.91 5.04 12.43
C GLY A 22 -9.00 4.48 11.34
N GLU A 23 -7.83 3.96 11.71
CA GLU A 23 -6.84 3.41 10.75
C GLU A 23 -7.44 2.32 9.85
N ASP A 24 -8.21 1.40 10.43
CA ASP A 24 -8.85 0.28 9.71
C ASP A 24 -10.25 0.63 9.15
N ALA A 25 -10.66 1.90 9.19
CA ALA A 25 -11.95 2.32 8.66
C ALA A 25 -11.86 2.61 7.15
N ASP A 26 -12.91 2.23 6.43
CA ASP A 26 -13.12 2.48 5.00
C ASP A 26 -14.49 3.17 4.84
N PRO A 27 -14.56 4.51 5.02
CA PRO A 27 -15.81 5.25 5.06
C PRO A 27 -16.40 5.55 3.67
N ASP A 28 -15.61 5.43 2.60
CA ASP A 28 -16.05 5.64 1.22
C ASP A 28 -16.24 4.35 0.41
N PHE A 29 -15.90 3.21 0.99
CA PHE A 29 -16.21 1.86 0.52
C PHE A 29 -15.55 1.48 -0.80
N ASP A 30 -14.31 1.93 -1.02
CA ASP A 30 -13.50 1.51 -2.16
C ASP A 30 -12.55 0.34 -1.87
N GLY A 31 -12.52 -0.12 -0.62
CA GLY A 31 -11.77 -1.29 -0.17
C GLY A 31 -10.36 -0.97 0.33
N LEU A 32 -10.00 0.31 0.46
CA LEU A 32 -8.78 0.76 1.13
C LEU A 32 -9.12 1.36 2.49
N ASP A 33 -8.41 0.91 3.52
CA ASP A 33 -8.53 1.53 4.84
C ASP A 33 -7.76 2.86 4.90
N ASN A 34 -8.10 3.69 5.89
CA ASN A 34 -7.52 5.01 6.03
C ASN A 34 -5.99 5.03 6.16
N LEU A 35 -5.38 4.02 6.80
CA LEU A 35 -3.93 3.95 6.95
C LEU A 35 -3.26 3.66 5.59
N THR A 36 -3.86 2.78 4.79
CA THR A 36 -3.45 2.47 3.43
C THR A 36 -3.65 3.68 2.52
N GLU A 37 -4.81 4.34 2.59
CA GLU A 37 -5.11 5.59 1.90
C GLU A 37 -4.05 6.66 2.18
N TYR A 38 -3.68 6.82 3.44
CA TYR A 38 -2.61 7.72 3.86
C TYR A 38 -1.25 7.34 3.26
N ALA A 39 -0.87 6.07 3.32
CA ALA A 39 0.42 5.60 2.81
C ALA A 39 0.55 5.75 1.29
N LEU A 40 -0.57 5.57 0.58
CA LEU A 40 -0.63 5.59 -0.89
C LEU A 40 -1.07 6.95 -1.45
N GLY A 41 -1.41 7.93 -0.60
CA GLY A 41 -1.74 9.30 -1.02
C GLY A 41 -3.14 9.48 -1.61
N ARG A 42 -4.05 8.59 -1.24
CA ARG A 42 -5.43 8.51 -1.72
C ARG A 42 -6.39 9.34 -0.85
N HIS A 43 -7.66 9.42 -1.26
CA HIS A 43 -8.69 10.24 -0.65
C HIS A 43 -9.70 9.41 0.18
N PRO A 44 -9.67 9.48 1.51
CA PRO A 44 -10.38 8.55 2.40
C PRO A 44 -11.87 8.88 2.62
N LEU A 45 -12.48 9.62 1.70
CA LEU A 45 -13.87 10.09 1.76
C LEU A 45 -14.47 10.19 0.34
N GLN A 46 -13.73 9.72 -0.66
CA GLN A 46 -14.12 9.75 -2.06
C GLN A 46 -13.57 8.50 -2.73
N ALA A 47 -14.44 7.52 -2.94
CA ALA A 47 -14.08 6.28 -3.62
C ALA A 47 -13.33 6.54 -4.93
N GLU A 48 -12.12 6.00 -5.02
CA GLU A 48 -11.28 6.04 -6.21
C GLU A 48 -11.36 4.69 -6.96
N THR A 49 -11.41 4.74 -8.30
CA THR A 49 -11.58 3.51 -9.12
C THR A 49 -10.36 3.18 -9.97
N ASP A 50 -9.39 4.09 -10.04
CA ASP A 50 -8.10 3.82 -10.65
C ASP A 50 -7.28 2.91 -9.74
N ALA A 51 -6.50 2.02 -10.36
CA ALA A 51 -5.73 1.04 -9.62
C ALA A 51 -4.58 1.71 -8.85
N TRP A 52 -4.49 1.44 -7.55
CA TRP A 52 -3.40 1.92 -6.69
C TRP A 52 -2.10 1.13 -6.90
N ALA A 53 -2.22 -0.07 -7.47
CA ALA A 53 -1.11 -0.90 -7.90
C ALA A 53 -1.46 -1.74 -9.13
N THR A 54 -0.42 -2.22 -9.81
CA THR A 54 -0.52 -3.18 -10.91
C THR A 54 0.29 -4.42 -10.62
N LEU A 55 -0.20 -5.58 -11.08
CA LEU A 55 0.47 -6.87 -10.97
C LEU A 55 0.90 -7.37 -12.35
N ASP A 56 2.10 -7.92 -12.44
CA ASP A 56 2.66 -8.52 -13.66
C ASP A 56 3.57 -9.71 -13.32
N VAL A 57 4.03 -10.45 -14.34
CA VAL A 57 5.03 -11.51 -14.19
C VAL A 57 6.24 -11.20 -15.06
N ALA A 58 7.38 -10.94 -14.42
CA ALA A 58 8.65 -10.68 -15.09
C ALA A 58 9.67 -11.76 -14.77
N ALA A 59 10.24 -12.38 -15.81
CA ALA A 59 11.23 -13.47 -15.67
C ALA A 59 10.76 -14.60 -14.71
N GLY A 60 9.47 -14.91 -14.72
CA GLY A 60 8.87 -15.97 -13.90
C GLY A 60 8.61 -15.59 -12.44
N ARG A 61 8.69 -14.30 -12.07
CA ARG A 61 8.37 -13.80 -10.73
C ARG A 61 7.19 -12.83 -10.77
N LEU A 62 6.35 -12.86 -9.75
CA LEU A 62 5.33 -11.86 -9.52
C LEU A 62 5.98 -10.50 -9.23
N VAL A 63 5.47 -9.48 -9.91
CA VAL A 63 5.89 -8.10 -9.77
C VAL A 63 4.68 -7.27 -9.37
N LEU A 64 4.81 -6.52 -8.27
CA LEU A 64 3.84 -5.54 -7.80
C LEU A 64 4.42 -4.14 -8.00
N THR A 65 3.78 -3.33 -8.83
CA THR A 65 4.13 -1.91 -9.00
C THR A 65 3.09 -1.06 -8.30
N TYR A 66 3.50 -0.24 -7.33
CA TYR A 66 2.61 0.53 -6.46
C TYR A 66 3.13 1.95 -6.26
N MET A 67 2.23 2.86 -5.87
CA MET A 67 2.60 4.23 -5.55
C MET A 67 2.81 4.41 -4.04
N ARG A 68 3.68 5.33 -3.64
CA ARG A 68 3.86 5.71 -2.23
C ARG A 68 3.85 7.22 -2.11
N TRP A 69 3.06 7.74 -1.17
CA TRP A 69 3.06 9.17 -0.90
C TRP A 69 4.23 9.57 -0.02
N MET A 70 5.08 10.46 -0.53
CA MET A 70 6.30 10.85 0.17
C MET A 70 6.04 11.69 1.41
N ALA A 71 4.87 12.33 1.50
CA ALA A 71 4.51 13.10 2.68
C ALA A 71 4.07 12.22 3.85
N ALA A 72 3.80 10.92 3.65
CA ALA A 72 3.50 9.98 4.71
C ALA A 72 4.80 9.53 5.41
N VAL A 73 5.17 10.22 6.49
CA VAL A 73 6.53 10.08 7.08
C VAL A 73 6.62 9.09 8.23
N ASP A 74 5.49 8.72 8.82
CA ASP A 74 5.37 7.83 9.97
C ASP A 74 4.64 6.54 9.59
N VAL A 75 4.89 6.04 8.38
CA VAL A 75 4.37 4.76 7.93
C VAL A 75 5.42 4.05 7.08
N GLU A 76 5.52 2.74 7.28
CA GLU A 76 6.30 1.83 6.48
C GLU A 76 5.38 1.06 5.53
N VAL A 77 5.81 0.91 4.28
CA VAL A 77 5.09 0.20 3.22
C VAL A 77 5.97 -0.95 2.77
N THR A 78 5.64 -2.15 3.23
CA THR A 78 6.44 -3.35 3.04
C THR A 78 5.73 -4.31 2.10
N PRO A 79 6.24 -4.51 0.87
CA PRO A 79 5.73 -5.54 -0.01
C PRO A 79 6.10 -6.92 0.52
N GLU A 80 5.11 -7.78 0.70
CA GLU A 80 5.32 -9.17 1.11
C GLU A 80 4.70 -10.12 0.10
N PHE A 81 5.28 -11.31 0.00
CA PHE A 81 4.87 -12.34 -0.95
C PHE A 81 4.70 -13.68 -0.24
N CYS A 82 3.86 -14.54 -0.81
CA CYS A 82 3.73 -15.94 -0.39
C CYS A 82 3.29 -16.83 -1.56
N THR A 83 3.28 -18.15 -1.34
CA THR A 83 2.88 -19.12 -2.37
C THR A 83 1.55 -19.83 -2.08
N ASP A 84 0.99 -19.68 -0.87
CA ASP A 84 -0.18 -20.42 -0.42
C ASP A 84 -1.20 -19.60 0.38
N LEU A 85 -1.10 -18.25 0.33
CA LEU A 85 -1.90 -17.31 1.14
C LEU A 85 -1.61 -17.37 2.65
N THR A 86 -0.56 -18.08 3.06
CA THR A 86 -0.05 -18.13 4.43
C THR A 86 1.43 -17.79 4.46
N GLY A 87 1.97 -17.43 5.64
CA GLY A 87 3.41 -17.15 5.78
C GLY A 87 3.91 -15.99 4.91
N TRP A 88 3.21 -14.85 4.96
CA TRP A 88 3.63 -13.63 4.29
C TRP A 88 4.95 -13.11 4.88
N ASP A 89 5.91 -12.81 4.02
CA ASP A 89 7.15 -12.14 4.42
C ASP A 89 7.77 -11.35 3.24
N ALA A 90 8.76 -10.51 3.57
CA ALA A 90 9.53 -9.73 2.61
C ALA A 90 10.87 -10.38 2.22
N GLN A 91 11.09 -11.65 2.54
CA GLN A 91 12.38 -12.30 2.33
C GLN A 91 12.65 -12.48 0.83
N GLY A 92 13.79 -11.94 0.38
CA GLY A 92 14.19 -12.01 -1.03
C GLY A 92 13.39 -11.11 -1.97
N VAL A 93 12.51 -10.27 -1.42
CA VAL A 93 11.82 -9.22 -2.18
C VAL A 93 12.81 -8.13 -2.56
N VAL A 94 12.82 -7.74 -3.83
CA VAL A 94 13.64 -6.64 -4.34
C VAL A 94 12.72 -5.48 -4.69
N VAL A 95 12.93 -4.34 -4.04
CA VAL A 95 12.17 -3.11 -4.33
C VAL A 95 13.05 -2.14 -5.10
N GLU A 96 12.56 -1.68 -6.24
CA GLU A 96 13.22 -0.72 -7.11
C GLU A 96 12.35 0.52 -7.28
N GLU A 97 12.96 1.70 -7.31
CA GLU A 97 12.27 2.94 -7.65
C GLU A 97 12.22 3.10 -9.18
N LEU A 98 11.01 3.28 -9.72
CA LEU A 98 10.78 3.51 -11.14
C LEU A 98 10.58 4.99 -11.47
N GLY A 99 10.17 5.79 -10.49
CA GLY A 99 9.98 7.23 -10.64
C GLY A 99 9.68 7.92 -9.32
N ASP A 100 9.98 9.21 -9.28
CA ASP A 100 9.76 10.12 -8.15
C ASP A 100 9.46 11.51 -8.73
N ASP A 101 8.29 12.06 -8.46
CA ASP A 101 7.90 13.42 -8.87
C ASP A 101 7.97 14.46 -7.73
N GLY A 102 8.54 14.07 -6.58
CA GLY A 102 8.62 14.84 -5.34
C GLY A 102 7.39 14.76 -4.45
N ILE A 103 6.29 14.17 -4.95
CA ILE A 103 5.04 13.96 -4.21
C ILE A 103 4.79 12.46 -4.03
N MET A 104 4.86 11.72 -5.14
CA MET A 104 4.65 10.29 -5.23
C MET A 104 5.92 9.60 -5.73
N LYS A 105 6.23 8.45 -5.14
CA LYS A 105 7.16 7.48 -5.71
C LYS A 105 6.39 6.36 -6.37
N THR A 106 6.85 5.92 -7.53
CA THR A 106 6.43 4.66 -8.16
C THR A 106 7.48 3.61 -7.86
N LEU A 107 7.08 2.56 -7.13
CA LEU A 107 7.95 1.50 -6.67
C LEU A 107 7.56 0.18 -7.32
N ARG A 108 8.56 -0.65 -7.65
CA ARG A 108 8.37 -2.01 -8.15
C ARG A 108 8.96 -2.99 -7.17
N ALA A 109 8.10 -3.79 -6.55
CA ALA A 109 8.49 -4.95 -5.78
C ALA A 109 8.49 -6.20 -6.67
N THR A 110 9.64 -6.85 -6.76
CA THR A 110 9.77 -8.16 -7.39
C THR A 110 9.84 -9.20 -6.28
N GLY A 111 8.93 -10.17 -6.30
CA GLY A 111 8.95 -11.29 -5.35
C GLY A 111 10.24 -12.11 -5.44
N PRO A 112 10.48 -13.03 -4.51
CA PRO A 112 11.67 -13.88 -4.49
C PRO A 112 11.80 -14.71 -5.78
N LEU A 113 13.00 -15.29 -5.99
CA LEU A 113 13.19 -16.27 -7.07
C LEU A 113 12.11 -17.36 -6.97
N PRO A 114 11.55 -17.81 -8.11
CA PRO A 114 10.51 -18.81 -8.07
C PRO A 114 11.13 -20.11 -7.61
N ASP A 115 10.98 -20.45 -6.33
CA ASP A 115 11.54 -21.70 -5.81
C ASP A 115 10.85 -22.92 -6.42
N LEU A 116 9.61 -22.81 -6.95
CA LEU A 116 8.89 -23.90 -7.63
C LEU A 116 7.78 -23.37 -8.59
N PRO A 117 7.29 -24.19 -9.55
CA PRO A 117 6.08 -23.88 -10.33
C PRO A 117 4.85 -23.89 -9.40
N GLY A 118 4.35 -22.70 -9.05
CA GLY A 118 3.24 -22.53 -8.13
C GLY A 118 2.60 -21.16 -8.27
N ARG A 119 1.48 -20.96 -7.56
CA ARG A 119 0.85 -19.63 -7.46
C ARG A 119 1.74 -18.74 -6.60
N GLN A 120 1.82 -17.47 -6.96
CA GLN A 120 2.42 -16.43 -6.13
C GLN A 120 1.35 -15.40 -5.81
N PHE A 121 1.39 -14.87 -4.60
CA PHE A 121 0.53 -13.80 -4.14
C PHE A 121 1.40 -12.69 -3.58
N GLY A 122 0.95 -11.44 -3.70
CA GLY A 122 1.66 -10.28 -3.19
C GLY A 122 0.66 -9.31 -2.58
N HIS A 123 1.07 -8.66 -1.49
CA HIS A 123 0.31 -7.58 -0.85
C HIS A 123 1.27 -6.51 -0.33
N LEU A 124 0.70 -5.39 0.15
CA LEU A 124 1.44 -4.40 0.90
C LEU A 124 1.02 -4.51 2.37
N LEU A 125 2.00 -4.73 3.25
CA LEU A 125 1.83 -4.55 4.68
C LEU A 125 2.14 -3.09 5.01
N ILE A 126 1.18 -2.41 5.65
CA ILE A 126 1.29 -1.02 6.07
C ILE A 126 1.40 -0.99 7.60
N THR A 127 2.47 -0.40 8.14
CA THR A 127 2.71 -0.31 9.59
C THR A 127 3.12 1.09 10.00
N GLN A 128 2.58 1.56 11.12
CA GLN A 128 2.90 2.86 11.75
C GLN A 128 3.80 2.70 12.98
#